data_AF-A0A0J6I4M4-F1
#
_entry.id   AF-A0A0J6I4M4-F1
#
_cell.length_a   1.000
_cell.length_b   1.000
_cell.length_c   1.000
_cell.angle_alpha   90.00
_cell.angle_beta   90.00
_cell.angle_gamma   90.00
#
_symmetry.space_group_name_H-M   'P 1'
#
loop_
_entity.id
_entity.type
_entity.pdbx_description
1 polymer ?
#
loop_
_entity_poly.entity_id
_entity_poly.type
_entity_poly.pdbx_seq_one_letter_code
_entity_poly.pdbx_strand_id
1 'polypeptide(L)'
;MTAVAKRRLQALSQQLVEGIPDAGTFENIPRIREVAPDSVGPRCKGKVVIVTGTNSPIGIGRASAHQFARNGAKAVFICDFSSTYLDVHKRELESLYPNVDIHARQFDAGNEEQVKAVVDEAMQRYGRLDIMFANAGIVGQPKIFTEITGDDFMKTMETNAKGPFLATKYAALAMQTTSASKPYPSGSIILTASVAGLRSNAGSTDYSASKAAVVSLAQTCAFQLAGTGIRVNALCPGVVETGMTKGMYDMARARGTEKKIGQLNPLRRGAVADEIARAALFLGSDESSYVNGQAWAVCGGLSAGHPFVPGKLA
;
A
#
# COMPACT_ATOMS: atom_id res chain seq x y z
N MET A 1 -30.02 25.00 14.50
CA MET A 1 -29.78 23.57 14.15
C MET A 1 -30.82 22.72 14.87
N THR A 2 -31.52 21.84 14.16
CA THR A 2 -32.54 20.95 14.75
C THR A 2 -31.89 19.96 15.72
N ALA A 3 -32.62 19.50 16.74
CA ALA A 3 -32.12 18.58 17.76
C ALA A 3 -31.55 17.27 17.19
N VAL A 4 -32.03 16.85 16.01
CA VAL A 4 -31.56 15.66 15.27
C VAL A 4 -30.16 15.88 14.68
N ALA A 5 -29.88 17.05 14.10
CA ALA A 5 -28.54 17.39 13.60
C ALA A 5 -27.52 17.50 14.73
N LYS A 6 -27.93 18.00 15.92
CA LYS A 6 -27.09 18.01 17.12
C LYS A 6 -26.76 16.60 17.63
N ARG A 7 -27.72 15.67 17.61
CA ARG A 7 -27.49 14.26 18.01
C ARG A 7 -26.53 13.52 17.08
N ARG A 8 -26.60 13.76 15.76
CA ARG A 8 -25.66 13.18 14.78
C ARG A 8 -24.21 13.66 14.99
N LEU A 9 -24.02 14.93 15.32
CA LEU A 9 -22.71 15.50 15.62
C LEU A 9 -22.11 15.01 16.95
N GLN A 10 -22.93 14.56 17.90
CA GLN A 10 -22.51 14.04 19.20
C GLN A 10 -22.13 12.55 19.18
N ALA A 11 -22.55 11.78 18.17
CA ALA A 11 -22.13 10.40 17.98
C ALA A 11 -20.74 10.35 17.33
N LEU A 12 -19.71 10.78 18.07
CA LEU A 12 -18.33 10.59 17.66
C LEU A 12 -18.01 9.10 17.69
N SER A 13 -17.35 8.59 16.63
CA SER A 13 -16.91 7.20 16.63
C SER A 13 -15.81 6.98 17.67
N GLN A 14 -15.77 5.78 18.26
CA GLN A 14 -14.72 5.40 19.21
C GLN A 14 -13.32 5.66 18.64
N GLN A 15 -13.09 5.34 17.36
CA GLN A 15 -11.82 5.59 16.68
C GLN A 15 -11.41 7.07 16.64
N LEU A 16 -12.36 8.01 16.66
CA LEU A 16 -12.07 9.45 16.73
C LEU A 16 -11.79 9.93 18.15
N VAL A 17 -12.38 9.28 19.15
CA VAL A 17 -12.29 9.68 20.56
C VAL A 17 -11.07 9.05 21.22
N GLU A 18 -10.90 7.74 21.07
CA GLU A 18 -9.86 6.94 21.71
C GLU A 18 -8.62 6.81 20.83
N GLY A 19 -8.77 6.96 19.50
CA GLY A 19 -7.69 6.72 18.55
C GLY A 19 -7.38 5.23 18.36
N ILE A 20 -6.29 4.94 17.66
CA ILE A 20 -5.76 3.58 17.55
C ILE A 20 -4.58 3.49 18.51
N PRO A 21 -4.60 2.57 19.49
CA PRO A 21 -3.60 2.51 20.55
C PRO A 21 -2.21 2.21 20.00
N ASP A 22 -1.19 2.69 20.71
CA ASP A 22 0.21 2.31 20.47
C ASP A 22 0.41 0.83 20.80
N ALA A 23 1.15 0.13 19.95
CA ALA A 23 1.38 -1.31 20.08
C ALA A 23 2.70 -1.64 20.82
N GLY A 24 3.38 -0.64 21.38
CA GLY A 24 4.72 -0.76 21.95
C GLY A 24 5.80 -0.79 20.88
N THR A 25 6.97 -1.30 21.24
CA THR A 25 8.16 -1.33 20.36
C THR A 25 8.72 -2.74 20.18
N PHE A 26 9.49 -2.92 19.11
CA PHE A 26 10.37 -4.05 18.85
C PHE A 26 11.72 -3.46 18.42
N GLU A 27 12.81 -3.81 19.09
CA GLU A 27 14.17 -3.29 18.77
C GLU A 27 14.20 -1.76 18.48
N ASN A 28 13.55 -0.95 19.33
CA ASN A 28 13.45 0.52 19.24
C ASN A 28 12.64 1.10 18.09
N ILE A 29 11.96 0.27 17.29
CA ILE A 29 10.96 0.74 16.32
C ILE A 29 9.53 0.45 16.81
N PRO A 30 8.53 1.28 16.48
CA PRO A 30 7.14 1.01 16.84
C PRO A 30 6.67 -0.32 16.25
N ARG A 31 5.84 -1.07 16.99
CA ARG A 31 5.10 -2.20 16.44
C ARG A 31 3.98 -1.70 15.52
N ILE A 32 3.52 -2.56 14.61
CA ILE A 32 2.38 -2.23 13.75
C ILE A 32 1.14 -2.01 14.62
N ARG A 33 0.51 -0.84 14.45
CA ARG A 33 -0.78 -0.53 15.07
C ARG A 33 -1.88 -1.32 14.36
N GLU A 34 -2.43 -2.32 15.04
CA GLU A 34 -3.47 -3.19 14.49
C GLU A 34 -4.87 -2.61 14.74
N VAL A 35 -5.73 -2.64 13.72
CA VAL A 35 -7.10 -2.08 13.82
C VAL A 35 -8.19 -3.13 14.01
N ALA A 36 -7.86 -4.41 13.83
CA ALA A 36 -8.81 -5.51 13.91
C ALA A 36 -8.08 -6.82 14.26
N PRO A 37 -8.79 -7.82 14.81
CA PRO A 37 -8.23 -9.15 15.01
C PRO A 37 -7.94 -9.85 13.67
N ASP A 38 -7.51 -11.10 13.78
CA ASP A 38 -7.31 -11.99 12.65
C ASP A 38 -8.59 -12.26 11.86
N SER A 39 -8.41 -12.48 10.56
CA SER A 39 -9.45 -13.13 9.76
C SER A 39 -9.54 -14.61 10.11
N VAL A 40 -10.70 -15.22 9.92
CA VAL A 40 -10.88 -16.66 10.21
C VAL A 40 -10.12 -17.49 9.17
N GLY A 41 -8.90 -17.91 9.52
CA GLY A 41 -8.04 -18.78 8.71
C GLY A 41 -7.04 -18.04 7.80
N PRO A 42 -6.01 -18.76 7.29
CA PRO A 42 -4.92 -18.17 6.54
C PRO A 42 -5.33 -17.83 5.09
N ARG A 43 -5.23 -16.54 4.71
CA ARG A 43 -5.61 -16.02 3.38
C ARG A 43 -4.54 -16.14 2.30
N CYS A 44 -3.31 -16.44 2.69
CA CYS A 44 -2.15 -16.53 1.79
C CYS A 44 -1.38 -17.84 1.96
N LYS A 45 -2.04 -18.90 2.46
CA LYS A 45 -1.39 -20.18 2.74
C LYS A 45 -0.60 -20.69 1.52
N GLY A 46 0.70 -20.90 1.69
CA GLY A 46 1.56 -21.46 0.64
C GLY A 46 1.97 -20.48 -0.47
N LYS A 47 1.53 -19.22 -0.43
CA LYS A 47 1.81 -18.21 -1.45
C LYS A 47 3.18 -17.57 -1.26
N VAL A 48 3.86 -17.27 -2.37
CA VAL A 48 5.11 -16.49 -2.41
C VAL A 48 4.78 -15.03 -2.73
N VAL A 49 5.26 -14.13 -1.86
CA VAL A 49 4.89 -12.72 -1.87
C VAL A 49 6.13 -11.83 -2.01
N ILE A 50 6.08 -10.83 -2.87
CA ILE A 50 7.07 -9.76 -2.94
C ILE A 50 6.39 -8.42 -2.61
N VAL A 51 6.99 -7.65 -1.69
CA VAL A 51 6.51 -6.32 -1.31
C VAL A 51 7.65 -5.31 -1.43
N THR A 52 7.44 -4.22 -2.16
CA THR A 52 8.40 -3.11 -2.27
C THR A 52 8.03 -1.93 -1.36
N GLY A 53 9.00 -1.12 -0.95
CA GLY A 53 8.76 0.03 -0.06
C GLY A 53 8.51 -0.39 1.39
N THR A 54 9.31 -1.31 1.92
CA THR A 54 9.12 -1.95 3.23
C THR A 54 10.01 -1.39 4.35
N ASN A 55 10.88 -0.42 4.08
CA ASN A 55 11.84 0.07 5.07
C ASN A 55 11.21 0.96 6.15
N SER A 56 10.14 1.69 5.85
CA SER A 56 9.54 2.61 6.85
C SER A 56 8.96 1.85 8.05
N PRO A 57 9.35 2.19 9.30
CA PRO A 57 8.81 1.54 10.51
C PRO A 57 7.29 1.67 10.65
N ILE A 58 6.68 2.75 10.19
CA ILE A 58 5.23 2.93 10.25
C ILE A 58 4.62 2.87 8.84
N GLY A 59 5.29 2.21 7.90
CA GLY A 59 4.92 2.18 6.49
C GLY A 59 3.89 1.12 6.13
N ILE A 60 3.18 1.38 5.03
CA ILE A 60 2.21 0.45 4.43
C ILE A 60 2.90 -0.86 4.01
N GLY A 61 4.08 -0.79 3.37
CA GLY A 61 4.82 -1.97 2.94
C GLY A 61 5.17 -2.92 4.09
N ARG A 62 5.68 -2.39 5.21
CA ARG A 62 5.95 -3.17 6.43
C ARG A 62 4.67 -3.79 6.97
N ALA A 63 3.59 -3.02 7.14
CA ALA A 63 2.32 -3.54 7.62
C ALA A 63 1.76 -4.65 6.71
N SER A 64 1.89 -4.50 5.39
CA SER A 64 1.50 -5.54 4.43
C SER A 64 2.34 -6.80 4.54
N ALA A 65 3.65 -6.69 4.75
CA ALA A 65 4.51 -7.84 4.99
C ALA A 65 4.07 -8.64 6.24
N HIS A 66 3.72 -7.93 7.33
CA HIS A 66 3.12 -8.56 8.51
C HIS A 66 1.80 -9.25 8.17
N GLN A 67 0.90 -8.59 7.43
CA GLN A 67 -0.39 -9.17 7.06
C GLN A 67 -0.22 -10.44 6.22
N PHE A 68 0.68 -10.45 5.23
CA PHE A 68 0.93 -11.63 4.40
C PHE A 68 1.57 -12.78 5.19
N ALA A 69 2.57 -12.50 6.03
CA ALA A 69 3.22 -13.50 6.87
C ALA A 69 2.24 -14.11 7.89
N ARG A 70 1.48 -13.25 8.59
CA ARG A 70 0.43 -13.65 9.54
C ARG A 70 -0.64 -14.54 8.90
N ASN A 71 -0.91 -14.33 7.62
CA ASN A 71 -1.89 -15.10 6.85
C ASN A 71 -1.31 -16.33 6.13
N GLY A 72 -0.15 -16.81 6.57
CA GLY A 72 0.39 -18.12 6.20
C GLY A 72 1.13 -18.15 4.86
N ALA A 73 1.61 -17.00 4.36
CA ALA A 73 2.51 -16.97 3.21
C ALA A 73 3.64 -18.01 3.38
N LYS A 74 4.05 -18.66 2.28
CA LYS A 74 5.22 -19.53 2.31
C LYS A 74 6.49 -18.70 2.45
N ALA A 75 6.56 -17.60 1.71
CA ALA A 75 7.69 -16.69 1.73
C ALA A 75 7.24 -15.25 1.50
N VAL A 76 7.92 -14.31 2.16
CA VAL A 76 7.72 -12.87 1.98
C VAL A 76 9.07 -12.21 1.71
N PHE A 77 9.21 -11.61 0.52
CA PHE A 77 10.33 -10.76 0.17
C PHE A 77 10.01 -9.33 0.55
N ILE A 78 10.72 -8.79 1.55
CA ILE A 78 10.64 -7.39 1.96
C ILE A 78 11.75 -6.60 1.25
N CYS A 79 11.32 -5.68 0.39
CA CYS A 79 12.22 -4.97 -0.51
C CYS A 79 12.14 -3.47 -0.34
N ASP A 80 13.26 -2.77 -0.42
CA ASP A 80 13.31 -1.31 -0.37
C ASP A 80 14.63 -0.76 -0.91
N PHE A 81 14.65 0.52 -1.31
CA PHE A 81 15.86 1.22 -1.72
C PHE A 81 16.85 1.39 -0.55
N SER A 82 16.32 1.60 0.66
CA SER A 82 17.10 1.74 1.89
C SER A 82 17.03 0.46 2.72
N SER A 83 18.16 0.08 3.32
CA SER A 83 18.27 -1.08 4.21
C SER A 83 18.20 -0.75 5.70
N THR A 84 18.02 0.53 6.07
CA THR A 84 18.15 1.02 7.46
C THR A 84 17.37 0.21 8.51
N TYR A 85 16.16 -0.23 8.17
CA TYR A 85 15.31 -1.03 9.05
C TYR A 85 14.93 -2.40 8.48
N LEU A 86 15.37 -2.74 7.26
CA LEU A 86 14.98 -4.01 6.62
C LEU A 86 15.39 -5.23 7.45
N ASP A 87 16.59 -5.22 8.02
CA ASP A 87 17.05 -6.34 8.86
C ASP A 87 16.29 -6.44 10.18
N VAL A 88 15.87 -5.30 10.75
CA VAL A 88 15.03 -5.27 11.96
C VAL A 88 13.65 -5.84 11.65
N HIS A 89 13.03 -5.41 10.54
CA HIS A 89 11.73 -5.92 10.10
C HIS A 89 11.79 -7.42 9.80
N LYS A 90 12.90 -7.89 9.20
CA LYS A 90 13.13 -9.31 8.97
C LYS A 90 13.11 -10.09 10.29
N ARG A 91 13.91 -9.68 11.28
CA ARG A 91 13.98 -10.36 12.59
C ARG A 91 12.63 -10.36 13.30
N GLU A 92 11.91 -9.25 13.24
CA GLU A 92 10.57 -9.18 13.84
C GLU A 92 9.62 -10.19 13.19
N LEU A 93 9.54 -10.20 11.85
CA LEU A 93 8.70 -11.12 11.09
C LEU A 93 9.07 -12.59 11.35
N GLU A 94 10.36 -12.92 11.36
CA GLU A 94 10.84 -14.28 11.68
C GLU A 94 10.47 -14.69 13.12
N SER A 95 10.54 -13.76 14.08
CA SER A 95 10.17 -14.02 15.47
C SER A 95 8.67 -14.28 15.66
N LEU A 96 7.83 -13.55 14.92
CA LEU A 96 6.37 -13.64 15.03
C LEU A 96 5.81 -14.79 14.18
N TYR A 97 6.45 -15.10 13.06
CA TYR A 97 5.95 -16.02 12.04
C TYR A 97 7.04 -17.03 11.63
N PRO A 98 7.50 -17.91 12.54
CA PRO A 98 8.66 -18.78 12.32
C PRO A 98 8.50 -19.81 11.19
N ASN A 99 7.29 -19.99 10.67
CA ASN A 99 6.98 -20.90 9.56
C ASN A 99 6.99 -20.20 8.18
N VAL A 100 7.32 -18.90 8.13
CA VAL A 100 7.34 -18.09 6.92
C VAL A 100 8.78 -17.73 6.58
N ASP A 101 9.22 -18.01 5.36
CA ASP A 101 10.57 -17.62 4.93
C ASP A 101 10.62 -16.11 4.63
N ILE A 102 11.44 -15.35 5.37
CA ILE A 102 11.55 -13.89 5.19
C ILE A 102 12.85 -13.51 4.48
N HIS A 103 12.73 -12.83 3.33
CA HIS A 103 13.87 -12.40 2.51
C HIS A 103 13.95 -10.89 2.44
N ALA A 104 14.99 -10.29 3.02
CA ALA A 104 15.24 -8.84 2.92
C ALA A 104 16.12 -8.52 1.71
N ARG A 105 15.69 -7.61 0.83
CA ARG A 105 16.46 -7.19 -0.36
C ARG A 105 16.51 -5.67 -0.48
N GLN A 106 17.73 -5.13 -0.49
CA GLN A 106 17.94 -3.72 -0.82
C GLN A 106 18.02 -3.57 -2.33
N PHE A 107 17.08 -2.84 -2.92
CA PHE A 107 17.10 -2.53 -4.35
C PHE A 107 16.24 -1.33 -4.73
N ASP A 108 16.55 -0.70 -5.86
CA ASP A 108 15.76 0.39 -6.43
C ASP A 108 14.60 -0.15 -7.28
N ALA A 109 13.36 0.13 -6.87
CA ALA A 109 12.16 -0.26 -7.60
C ALA A 109 12.05 0.35 -9.01
N GLY A 110 12.77 1.45 -9.29
CA GLY A 110 12.89 2.04 -10.62
C GLY A 110 13.96 1.39 -11.50
N ASN A 111 14.77 0.45 -10.98
CA ASN A 111 15.82 -0.24 -11.72
C ASN A 111 15.32 -1.61 -12.25
N GLU A 112 15.32 -1.77 -13.57
CA GLU A 112 14.76 -2.94 -14.26
C GLU A 112 15.49 -4.24 -13.94
N GLU A 113 16.82 -4.23 -13.95
CA GLU A 113 17.64 -5.42 -13.66
C GLU A 113 17.43 -5.90 -12.23
N GLN A 114 17.35 -4.97 -11.27
CA GLN A 114 17.14 -5.29 -9.86
C GLN A 114 15.72 -5.82 -9.58
N VAL A 115 14.69 -5.23 -10.20
CA VAL A 115 13.31 -5.76 -10.12
C VAL A 115 13.24 -7.17 -10.70
N LYS A 116 13.89 -7.40 -11.85
CA LYS A 116 13.96 -8.74 -12.44
C LYS A 116 14.67 -9.72 -11.51
N ALA A 117 15.80 -9.33 -10.92
CA ALA A 117 16.60 -10.20 -10.07
C ALA A 117 15.81 -10.74 -8.85
N VAL A 118 15.01 -9.91 -8.17
CA VAL A 118 14.20 -10.39 -7.03
C VAL A 118 13.08 -11.33 -7.46
N VAL A 119 12.49 -11.11 -8.64
CA VAL A 119 11.47 -12.01 -9.21
C VAL A 119 12.10 -13.34 -9.63
N ASP A 120 13.25 -13.31 -10.29
CA ASP A 120 14.02 -14.50 -10.66
C ASP A 120 14.40 -15.31 -9.42
N GLU A 121 14.79 -14.66 -8.32
CA GLU A 121 15.12 -15.32 -7.07
C GLU A 121 13.90 -16.06 -6.47
N ALA A 122 12.72 -15.43 -6.48
CA ALA A 122 11.48 -16.07 -6.03
C ALA A 122 11.19 -17.33 -6.86
N MET A 123 11.36 -17.23 -8.19
CA MET A 123 11.20 -18.36 -9.10
C MET A 123 12.25 -19.46 -8.87
N GLN A 124 13.51 -19.11 -8.65
CA GLN A 124 14.57 -20.08 -8.39
C GLN A 124 14.34 -20.86 -7.09
N ARG A 125 13.90 -20.18 -6.03
CA ARG A 125 13.71 -20.80 -4.70
C ARG A 125 12.43 -21.61 -4.60
N TYR A 126 11.35 -21.11 -5.19
CA TYR A 126 10.01 -21.63 -4.93
C TYR A 126 9.30 -22.15 -6.19
N GLY A 127 9.85 -21.91 -7.38
CA GLY A 127 9.22 -22.27 -8.66
C GLY A 127 7.90 -21.53 -8.92
N ARG A 128 7.63 -20.44 -8.19
CA ARG A 128 6.37 -19.69 -8.25
C ARG A 128 6.51 -18.28 -7.67
N LEU A 129 5.66 -17.39 -8.16
CA LEU A 129 5.29 -16.12 -7.55
C LEU A 129 3.76 -16.03 -7.53
N ASP A 130 3.16 -15.53 -6.45
CA ASP A 130 1.71 -15.47 -6.29
C ASP A 130 1.20 -14.05 -6.07
N ILE A 131 1.94 -13.23 -5.32
CA ILE A 131 1.54 -11.86 -5.00
C ILE A 131 2.72 -10.90 -5.22
N MET A 132 2.50 -9.83 -5.98
CA MET A 132 3.42 -8.71 -6.11
C MET A 132 2.72 -7.44 -5.61
N PHE A 133 3.19 -6.87 -4.50
CA PHE A 133 2.74 -5.57 -4.03
C PHE A 133 3.79 -4.50 -4.33
N ALA A 134 3.61 -3.80 -5.45
CA ALA A 134 4.43 -2.67 -5.85
C ALA A 134 4.04 -1.42 -5.05
N ASN A 135 4.58 -1.30 -3.84
CA ASN A 135 4.26 -0.25 -2.88
C ASN A 135 5.33 0.84 -2.76
N ALA A 136 6.56 0.61 -3.22
CA ALA A 136 7.58 1.65 -3.28
C ALA A 136 7.08 2.92 -3.98
N GLY A 137 7.43 4.06 -3.41
CA GLY A 137 7.05 5.37 -3.93
C GLY A 137 7.68 6.50 -3.15
N ILE A 138 7.77 7.67 -3.78
CA ILE A 138 8.27 8.91 -3.20
C ILE A 138 7.21 9.99 -3.24
N VAL A 139 7.35 10.97 -2.35
CA VAL A 139 6.61 12.23 -2.47
C VAL A 139 7.03 12.96 -3.73
N GLY A 140 6.11 13.70 -4.36
CA GLY A 140 6.48 14.61 -5.43
C GLY A 140 7.11 15.90 -4.89
N GLN A 141 7.42 16.82 -5.80
CA GLN A 141 8.14 18.03 -5.45
C GLN A 141 7.28 18.98 -4.61
N PRO A 142 7.81 19.55 -3.51
CA PRO A 142 7.13 20.57 -2.71
C PRO A 142 7.21 21.96 -3.38
N LYS A 143 6.83 22.03 -4.66
CA LYS A 143 6.91 23.21 -5.51
C LYS A 143 5.55 23.47 -6.18
N ILE A 144 5.29 24.72 -6.55
CA ILE A 144 4.17 25.02 -7.45
C ILE A 144 4.49 24.47 -8.85
N PHE A 145 3.46 24.14 -9.63
CA PHE A 145 3.64 23.41 -10.88
C PHE A 145 4.55 24.12 -11.92
N THR A 146 4.60 25.46 -11.88
CA THR A 146 5.46 26.27 -12.76
C THR A 146 6.95 26.21 -12.41
N GLU A 147 7.29 25.70 -11.22
CA GLU A 147 8.67 25.58 -10.73
C GLU A 147 9.18 24.11 -10.74
N ILE A 148 8.31 23.16 -11.07
CA ILE A 148 8.70 21.76 -11.26
C ILE A 148 9.40 21.65 -12.61
N THR A 149 10.69 21.33 -12.59
CA THR A 149 11.46 21.12 -13.82
C THR A 149 11.08 19.80 -14.49
N GLY A 150 11.48 19.62 -15.76
CA GLY A 150 11.32 18.34 -16.45
C GLY A 150 12.00 17.19 -15.69
N ASP A 151 13.21 17.41 -15.18
CA ASP A 151 13.98 16.40 -14.43
C ASP A 151 13.31 16.06 -13.09
N ASP A 152 12.80 17.07 -12.37
CA ASP A 152 12.03 16.88 -11.15
C ASP A 152 10.80 16.00 -11.39
N PHE A 153 10.06 16.29 -12.47
CA PHE A 153 8.89 15.52 -12.87
C PHE A 153 9.28 14.08 -13.20
N MET A 154 10.34 13.89 -13.99
CA MET A 154 10.80 12.56 -14.41
C MET A 154 11.31 11.73 -13.23
N LYS A 155 12.00 12.33 -12.25
CA LYS A 155 12.42 11.64 -11.02
C LYS A 155 11.23 11.04 -10.27
N THR A 156 10.13 11.79 -10.16
CA THR A 156 8.89 11.29 -9.55
C THR A 156 8.28 10.17 -10.38
N MET A 157 8.24 10.30 -11.71
CA MET A 157 7.73 9.27 -12.62
C MET A 157 8.54 7.98 -12.61
N GLU A 158 9.87 8.06 -12.53
CA GLU A 158 10.77 6.91 -12.50
C GLU A 158 10.45 5.97 -11.33
N THR A 159 10.24 6.54 -10.14
CA THR A 159 9.90 5.74 -8.96
C THR A 159 8.42 5.35 -8.96
N ASN A 160 7.52 6.32 -9.13
CA ASN A 160 6.09 6.12 -8.86
C ASN A 160 5.31 5.48 -10.01
N ALA A 161 5.78 5.54 -11.25
CA ALA A 161 5.08 5.00 -12.42
C ALA A 161 5.88 3.88 -13.11
N LYS A 162 7.16 4.12 -13.44
CA LYS A 162 8.02 3.10 -14.05
C LYS A 162 8.24 1.90 -13.11
N GLY A 163 8.43 2.14 -11.81
CA GLY A 163 8.57 1.04 -10.83
C GLY A 163 7.39 0.05 -10.82
N PRO A 164 6.14 0.50 -10.64
CA PRO A 164 4.95 -0.34 -10.77
C PRO A 164 4.81 -1.04 -12.13
N PHE A 165 5.20 -0.38 -13.23
CA PHE A 165 5.22 -1.01 -14.55
C PHE A 165 6.21 -2.18 -14.60
N LEU A 166 7.46 -1.98 -14.16
CA LEU A 166 8.50 -3.03 -14.13
C LEU A 166 8.06 -4.20 -13.24
N ALA A 167 7.56 -3.88 -12.05
CA ALA A 167 6.99 -4.87 -11.13
C ALA A 167 5.91 -5.72 -11.81
N THR A 168 4.98 -5.08 -12.52
CA THR A 168 3.89 -5.77 -13.23
C THR A 168 4.43 -6.66 -14.34
N LYS A 169 5.35 -6.14 -15.17
CA LYS A 169 5.97 -6.86 -16.29
C LYS A 169 6.61 -8.17 -15.83
N TYR A 170 7.51 -8.11 -14.87
CA TYR A 170 8.24 -9.32 -14.43
C TYR A 170 7.39 -10.24 -13.56
N ALA A 171 6.55 -9.68 -12.68
CA ALA A 171 5.65 -10.51 -11.89
C ALA A 171 4.67 -11.29 -12.76
N ALA A 172 4.08 -10.67 -13.80
CA ALA A 172 3.16 -11.34 -14.70
C ALA A 172 3.82 -12.48 -15.49
N LEU A 173 5.08 -12.31 -15.91
CA LEU A 173 5.85 -13.40 -16.56
C LEU A 173 6.08 -14.57 -15.59
N ALA A 174 6.52 -14.28 -14.37
CA ALA A 174 6.72 -15.29 -13.32
C ALA A 174 5.42 -15.99 -12.93
N MET A 175 4.32 -15.25 -12.81
CA MET A 175 3.01 -15.77 -12.41
C MET A 175 2.37 -16.69 -13.46
N GLN A 176 2.77 -16.58 -14.73
CA GLN A 176 2.36 -17.48 -15.81
C GLN A 176 3.08 -18.84 -15.77
N THR A 177 4.23 -18.92 -15.10
CA THR A 177 4.95 -20.19 -14.96
C THR A 177 4.17 -21.13 -14.05
N THR A 178 3.96 -22.37 -14.52
CA THR A 178 3.30 -23.42 -13.77
C THR A 178 4.31 -24.36 -13.11
N SER A 179 3.88 -25.00 -12.03
CA SER A 179 4.68 -26.00 -11.31
C SER A 179 3.75 -27.03 -10.67
N ALA A 180 4.30 -28.10 -10.08
CA ALA A 180 3.50 -29.09 -9.36
C ALA A 180 2.64 -28.47 -8.24
N SER A 181 3.12 -27.40 -7.60
CA SER A 181 2.38 -26.67 -6.56
C SER A 181 1.45 -25.57 -7.11
N LYS A 182 1.59 -25.21 -8.38
CA LYS A 182 0.84 -24.15 -9.08
C LYS A 182 0.53 -24.59 -10.52
N PRO A 183 -0.45 -25.49 -10.73
CA PRO A 183 -0.67 -26.12 -12.02
C PRO A 183 -1.24 -25.18 -13.10
N TYR A 184 -1.79 -24.03 -12.70
CA TYR A 184 -2.37 -23.05 -13.61
C TYR A 184 -1.73 -21.66 -13.43
N PRO A 185 -1.58 -20.88 -14.51
CA PRO A 185 -1.32 -19.45 -14.42
C PRO A 185 -2.32 -18.78 -13.47
N SER A 186 -1.80 -17.96 -12.56
CA SER A 186 -2.61 -17.24 -11.58
C SER A 186 -1.75 -16.25 -10.80
N GLY A 187 -2.35 -15.23 -10.21
CA GLY A 187 -1.63 -14.33 -9.29
C GLY A 187 -2.35 -13.02 -9.06
N SER A 188 -1.81 -12.20 -8.16
CA SER A 188 -2.32 -10.87 -7.88
C SER A 188 -1.20 -9.84 -7.81
N ILE A 189 -1.35 -8.80 -8.63
CA ILE A 189 -0.45 -7.65 -8.69
C ILE A 189 -1.22 -6.45 -8.13
N ILE A 190 -0.67 -5.86 -7.08
CA ILE A 190 -1.26 -4.71 -6.39
C ILE A 190 -0.31 -3.53 -6.59
N LEU A 191 -0.82 -2.43 -7.12
CA LEU A 191 -0.04 -1.23 -7.40
C LEU A 191 -0.47 -0.10 -6.49
N THR A 192 0.47 0.53 -5.78
CA THR A 192 0.14 1.66 -4.91
C THR A 192 -0.01 2.95 -5.70
N ALA A 193 -1.26 3.30 -6.00
CA ALA A 193 -1.68 4.60 -6.51
C ALA A 193 -1.87 5.59 -5.34
N SER A 194 -2.86 6.49 -5.45
CA SER A 194 -3.30 7.40 -4.39
C SER A 194 -4.65 8.00 -4.78
N VAL A 195 -5.40 8.54 -3.83
CA VAL A 195 -6.51 9.46 -4.15
C VAL A 195 -6.06 10.65 -5.01
N ALA A 196 -4.78 11.04 -4.95
CA ALA A 196 -4.18 12.06 -5.83
C ALA A 196 -4.16 11.65 -7.31
N GLY A 197 -4.18 10.34 -7.60
CA GLY A 197 -4.33 9.82 -8.96
C GLY A 197 -5.79 9.76 -9.42
N LEU A 198 -6.76 9.93 -8.51
CA LEU A 198 -8.19 9.90 -8.81
C LEU A 198 -8.79 11.30 -8.95
N ARG A 199 -8.35 12.23 -8.10
CA ARG A 199 -8.83 13.61 -8.00
C ARG A 199 -7.65 14.52 -7.63
N SER A 200 -7.75 15.80 -7.98
CA SER A 200 -6.73 16.80 -7.65
C SER A 200 -6.68 17.13 -6.15
N ASN A 201 -5.69 17.92 -5.74
CA ASN A 201 -5.53 18.48 -4.39
C ASN A 201 -5.13 17.48 -3.28
N ALA A 202 -4.54 16.34 -3.65
CA ALA A 202 -3.99 15.37 -2.70
C ALA A 202 -2.48 15.10 -2.90
N GLY A 203 -1.80 15.95 -3.68
CA GLY A 203 -0.36 15.92 -3.91
C GLY A 203 0.08 16.98 -4.93
N SER A 204 1.38 17.13 -5.14
CA SER A 204 1.95 17.95 -6.20
C SER A 204 1.58 17.41 -7.60
N THR A 205 1.78 18.22 -8.64
CA THR A 205 1.37 17.88 -10.01
C THR A 205 2.06 16.62 -10.53
N ASP A 206 3.38 16.50 -10.34
CA ASP A 206 4.18 15.33 -10.69
C ASP A 206 3.73 14.07 -9.91
N TYR A 207 3.45 14.20 -8.62
CA TYR A 207 2.94 13.09 -7.82
C TYR A 207 1.57 12.62 -8.33
N SER A 208 0.63 13.55 -8.52
CA SER A 208 -0.72 13.24 -8.98
C SER A 208 -0.71 12.58 -10.36
N ALA A 209 0.09 13.11 -11.30
CA ALA A 209 0.29 12.53 -12.62
C ALA A 209 0.85 11.10 -12.53
N SER A 210 1.90 10.89 -11.71
CA SER A 210 2.49 9.57 -11.53
C SER A 210 1.50 8.55 -10.96
N LYS A 211 0.65 8.95 -10.00
CA LYS A 211 -0.36 8.06 -9.40
C LYS A 211 -1.56 7.83 -10.31
N ALA A 212 -1.90 8.76 -11.20
CA ALA A 212 -2.87 8.52 -12.27
C ALA A 212 -2.35 7.51 -13.31
N ALA A 213 -1.04 7.57 -13.64
CA ALA A 213 -0.41 6.58 -14.50
C ALA A 213 -0.53 5.16 -13.92
N VAL A 214 -0.36 4.99 -12.60
CA VAL A 214 -0.54 3.69 -11.92
C VAL A 214 -1.96 3.14 -12.06
N VAL A 215 -2.99 3.99 -12.00
CA VAL A 215 -4.38 3.57 -12.23
C VAL A 215 -4.57 3.05 -13.65
N SER A 216 -4.02 3.76 -14.64
CA SER A 216 -4.05 3.34 -16.04
C SER A 216 -3.29 2.02 -16.27
N LEU A 217 -2.12 1.84 -15.63
CA LEU A 217 -1.35 0.59 -15.67
C LEU A 217 -2.18 -0.59 -15.16
N ALA A 218 -2.91 -0.42 -14.05
CA ALA A 218 -3.75 -1.50 -13.53
C ALA A 218 -4.83 -1.93 -14.53
N GLN A 219 -5.51 -0.97 -15.16
CA GLN A 219 -6.56 -1.24 -16.16
C GLN A 219 -6.00 -1.92 -17.42
N THR A 220 -4.94 -1.32 -17.99
CA THR A 220 -4.36 -1.77 -19.26
C THR A 220 -3.68 -3.14 -19.12
N CYS A 221 -2.90 -3.36 -18.07
CA CYS A 221 -2.25 -4.65 -17.83
C CYS A 221 -3.25 -5.75 -17.47
N ALA A 222 -4.30 -5.45 -16.70
CA ALA A 222 -5.36 -6.42 -16.43
C ALA A 222 -6.02 -6.93 -17.72
N PHE A 223 -6.27 -6.04 -18.69
CA PHE A 223 -6.86 -6.42 -19.98
C PHE A 223 -5.90 -7.25 -20.84
N GLN A 224 -4.62 -6.92 -20.84
CA GLN A 224 -3.59 -7.69 -21.58
C GLN A 224 -3.34 -9.09 -20.99
N LEU A 225 -3.70 -9.31 -19.73
CA LEU A 225 -3.57 -10.60 -19.03
C LEU A 225 -4.85 -11.45 -19.09
N ALA A 226 -5.77 -11.16 -20.01
CA ALA A 226 -7.00 -11.90 -20.20
C ALA A 226 -6.76 -13.43 -20.30
N GLY A 227 -7.54 -14.21 -19.57
CA GLY A 227 -7.45 -15.68 -19.57
C GLY A 227 -6.32 -16.28 -18.72
N THR A 228 -5.38 -15.48 -18.22
CA THR A 228 -4.24 -15.99 -17.43
C THR A 228 -4.55 -16.22 -15.94
N GLY A 229 -5.71 -15.77 -15.45
CA GLY A 229 -6.01 -15.78 -14.01
C GLY A 229 -5.18 -14.82 -13.16
N ILE A 230 -4.34 -13.97 -13.78
CA ILE A 230 -3.55 -12.94 -13.10
C ILE A 230 -4.38 -11.66 -13.02
N ARG A 231 -4.48 -11.09 -11.83
CA ARG A 231 -5.23 -9.86 -11.57
C ARG A 231 -4.28 -8.70 -11.31
N VAL A 232 -4.65 -7.52 -11.79
CA VAL A 232 -3.89 -6.27 -11.54
C VAL A 232 -4.86 -5.22 -11.01
N ASN A 233 -4.61 -4.70 -9.82
CA ASN A 233 -5.45 -3.65 -9.22
C ASN A 233 -4.59 -2.52 -8.65
N ALA A 234 -5.13 -1.31 -8.71
CA ALA A 234 -4.54 -0.14 -8.07
C ALA A 234 -5.18 0.07 -6.69
N LEU A 235 -4.35 0.19 -5.65
CA LEU A 235 -4.77 0.61 -4.32
C LEU A 235 -4.57 2.11 -4.20
N CYS A 236 -5.59 2.86 -3.81
CA CYS A 236 -5.59 4.32 -3.75
C CYS A 236 -5.75 4.81 -2.29
N PRO A 237 -4.68 4.79 -1.46
CA PRO A 237 -4.74 5.33 -0.12
C PRO A 237 -5.08 6.82 -0.08
N GLY A 238 -5.82 7.21 0.96
CA GLY A 238 -5.97 8.60 1.39
C GLY A 238 -4.80 9.06 2.25
N VAL A 239 -5.08 9.91 3.24
CA VAL A 239 -4.06 10.31 4.22
C VAL A 239 -3.83 9.20 5.25
N VAL A 240 -2.60 8.71 5.30
CA VAL A 240 -2.16 7.63 6.19
C VAL A 240 -0.97 8.14 6.99
N GLU A 241 -0.91 7.87 8.28
CA GLU A 241 0.29 8.16 9.08
C GLU A 241 1.39 7.12 8.80
N THR A 242 2.42 7.53 8.07
CA THR A 242 3.56 6.69 7.66
C THR A 242 4.84 7.50 7.71
N GLY A 243 6.00 6.88 7.42
CA GLY A 243 7.26 7.63 7.32
C GLY A 243 7.20 8.76 6.29
N MET A 244 6.47 8.56 5.19
CA MET A 244 6.29 9.55 4.13
C MET A 244 5.54 10.81 4.60
N THR A 245 4.56 10.64 5.48
CA THR A 245 3.70 11.75 5.98
C THR A 245 4.09 12.21 7.37
N LYS A 246 5.12 11.60 7.99
CA LYS A 246 5.52 11.86 9.37
C LYS A 246 5.74 13.35 9.65
N GLY A 247 6.45 14.06 8.77
CA GLY A 247 6.69 15.50 8.93
C GLY A 247 5.41 16.34 9.00
N MET A 248 4.39 15.99 8.22
CA MET A 248 3.07 16.63 8.27
C MET A 248 2.38 16.37 9.62
N TYR A 249 2.40 15.13 10.11
CA TYR A 249 1.82 14.77 11.41
C TYR A 249 2.56 15.44 12.58
N ASP A 250 3.90 15.42 12.58
CA ASP A 250 4.73 16.06 13.61
C ASP A 250 4.47 17.57 13.68
N MET A 251 4.42 18.26 12.53
CA MET A 251 4.09 19.68 12.49
C MET A 251 2.67 19.96 13.00
N ALA A 252 1.70 19.12 12.66
CA ALA A 252 0.33 19.28 13.14
C ALA A 252 0.24 19.06 14.67
N ARG A 253 0.98 18.09 15.22
CA ARG A 253 1.10 17.86 16.67
C ARG A 253 1.72 19.05 17.39
N ALA A 254 2.85 19.55 16.89
CA ALA A 254 3.54 20.72 17.45
C ALA A 254 2.64 21.97 17.50
N ARG A 255 1.70 22.09 16.54
CA ARG A 255 0.72 23.20 16.48
C ARG A 255 -0.59 22.91 17.22
N GLY A 256 -0.78 21.71 17.80
CA GLY A 256 -2.05 21.30 18.41
C GLY A 256 -3.19 21.11 17.40
N THR A 257 -2.89 20.92 16.12
CA THR A 257 -3.86 20.81 15.02
C THR A 257 -3.95 19.40 14.43
N GLU A 258 -3.40 18.38 15.06
CA GLU A 258 -3.45 16.99 14.56
C GLU A 258 -4.87 16.52 14.23
N LYS A 259 -5.86 16.89 15.05
CA LYS A 259 -7.29 16.59 14.81
C LYS A 259 -7.86 17.16 13.51
N LYS A 260 -7.14 18.09 12.84
CA LYS A 260 -7.53 18.61 11.52
C LYS A 260 -7.08 17.70 10.37
N ILE A 261 -6.16 16.77 10.60
CA ILE A 261 -5.74 15.80 9.59
C ILE A 261 -6.91 14.87 9.28
N GLY A 262 -7.27 14.77 8.01
CA GLY A 262 -8.42 13.98 7.58
C GLY A 262 -9.78 14.59 7.90
N GLN A 263 -9.85 15.88 8.30
CA GLN A 263 -11.12 16.56 8.58
C GLN A 263 -12.09 16.59 7.39
N LEU A 264 -11.56 16.48 6.16
CA LEU A 264 -12.35 16.40 4.93
C LEU A 264 -12.83 14.98 4.62
N ASN A 265 -12.27 13.97 5.27
CA ASN A 265 -12.70 12.59 5.12
C ASN A 265 -14.02 12.43 5.89
N PRO A 266 -15.04 11.75 5.36
CA PRO A 266 -16.22 11.32 6.12
C PRO A 266 -15.89 10.62 7.45
N LEU A 267 -14.81 9.83 7.52
CA LEU A 267 -14.33 9.23 8.77
C LEU A 267 -13.57 10.19 9.70
N ARG A 268 -13.31 11.43 9.28
CA ARG A 268 -12.71 12.54 10.04
C ARG A 268 -11.35 12.26 10.69
N ARG A 269 -10.59 11.30 10.16
CA ARG A 269 -9.23 10.97 10.61
C ARG A 269 -8.34 10.52 9.47
N GLY A 270 -7.04 10.51 9.74
CA GLY A 270 -6.09 9.73 8.97
C GLY A 270 -6.15 8.24 9.30
N ALA A 271 -5.71 7.43 8.34
CA ALA A 271 -5.57 6.00 8.52
C ALA A 271 -4.21 5.63 9.14
N VAL A 272 -4.11 4.42 9.66
CA VAL A 272 -2.83 3.76 9.97
C VAL A 272 -2.48 2.76 8.89
N ALA A 273 -1.21 2.36 8.81
CA ALA A 273 -0.70 1.46 7.77
C ALA A 273 -1.47 0.12 7.70
N ASP A 274 -1.89 -0.43 8.85
CA ASP A 274 -2.62 -1.71 8.92
C ASP A 274 -3.95 -1.69 8.16
N GLU A 275 -4.65 -0.55 8.11
CA GLU A 275 -5.91 -0.42 7.38
C GLU A 275 -5.71 -0.58 5.86
N ILE A 276 -4.59 -0.05 5.36
CA ILE A 276 -4.22 -0.18 3.95
C ILE A 276 -3.70 -1.59 3.67
N ALA A 277 -2.91 -2.14 4.59
CA ALA A 277 -2.35 -3.49 4.50
C ALA A 277 -3.42 -4.57 4.42
N ARG A 278 -4.53 -4.42 5.15
CA ARG A 278 -5.67 -5.36 5.07
C ARG A 278 -6.38 -5.32 3.73
N ALA A 279 -6.50 -4.15 3.11
CA ALA A 279 -7.01 -4.04 1.74
C ALA A 279 -6.04 -4.68 0.72
N ALA A 280 -4.73 -4.49 0.90
CA ALA A 280 -3.72 -5.18 0.09
C ALA A 280 -3.79 -6.70 0.28
N LEU A 281 -3.97 -7.21 1.51
CA LEU A 281 -4.18 -8.62 1.79
C LEU A 281 -5.39 -9.18 1.06
N PHE A 282 -6.54 -8.50 1.14
CA PHE A 282 -7.76 -8.89 0.41
C PHE A 282 -7.49 -8.98 -1.10
N LEU A 283 -6.89 -7.94 -1.69
CA LEU A 283 -6.55 -7.91 -3.11
C LEU A 283 -5.53 -8.99 -3.49
N GLY A 284 -4.59 -9.34 -2.60
CA GLY A 284 -3.61 -10.42 -2.81
C GLY A 284 -4.18 -11.83 -2.66
N SER A 285 -5.26 -11.97 -1.88
CA SER A 285 -5.90 -13.26 -1.60
C SER A 285 -6.88 -13.70 -2.71
N ASP A 286 -7.39 -14.93 -2.59
CA ASP A 286 -8.38 -15.48 -3.52
C ASP A 286 -9.80 -14.92 -3.27
N GLU A 287 -10.03 -14.22 -2.15
CA GLU A 287 -11.30 -13.55 -1.86
C GLU A 287 -11.61 -12.42 -2.87
N SER A 288 -10.58 -11.90 -3.53
CA SER A 288 -10.72 -10.89 -4.59
C SER A 288 -10.63 -11.48 -6.00
N SER A 289 -10.92 -12.78 -6.15
CA SER A 289 -10.83 -13.51 -7.44
C SER A 289 -11.61 -12.87 -8.59
N TYR A 290 -12.62 -12.05 -8.30
CA TYR A 290 -13.41 -11.32 -9.30
C TYR A 290 -13.15 -9.80 -9.32
N VAL A 291 -12.09 -9.33 -8.68
CA VAL A 291 -11.67 -7.93 -8.66
C VAL A 291 -10.44 -7.77 -9.56
N ASN A 292 -10.60 -7.10 -10.71
CA ASN A 292 -9.52 -6.91 -11.68
C ASN A 292 -9.63 -5.56 -12.41
N GLY A 293 -8.49 -4.90 -12.63
CA GLY A 293 -8.38 -3.62 -13.32
C GLY A 293 -8.98 -2.43 -12.54
N GLN A 294 -9.20 -2.57 -11.24
CA GLN A 294 -9.93 -1.57 -10.45
C GLN A 294 -9.00 -0.65 -9.65
N ALA A 295 -9.45 0.59 -9.43
CA ALA A 295 -8.82 1.55 -8.54
C ALA A 295 -9.58 1.62 -7.20
N TRP A 296 -9.02 1.02 -6.16
CA TRP A 296 -9.66 0.86 -4.86
C TRP A 296 -9.27 1.98 -3.90
N ALA A 297 -10.18 2.92 -3.69
CA ALA A 297 -9.99 4.01 -2.73
C ALA A 297 -10.09 3.51 -1.28
N VAL A 298 -9.01 3.65 -0.52
CA VAL A 298 -8.95 3.37 0.93
C VAL A 298 -8.58 4.66 1.65
N CYS A 299 -9.57 5.54 1.76
CA CYS A 299 -9.33 6.96 2.08
C CYS A 299 -10.29 7.55 3.12
N GLY A 300 -11.01 6.69 3.86
CA GLY A 300 -12.03 7.13 4.81
C GLY A 300 -13.15 7.96 4.18
N GLY A 301 -13.39 7.76 2.88
CA GLY A 301 -14.43 8.44 2.09
C GLY A 301 -14.01 9.75 1.41
N LEU A 302 -12.75 10.17 1.49
CA LEU A 302 -12.28 11.43 0.90
C LEU A 302 -12.63 11.57 -0.58
N SER A 303 -12.48 10.50 -1.36
CA SER A 303 -12.78 10.50 -2.80
C SER A 303 -14.24 10.21 -3.14
N ALA A 304 -15.10 9.97 -2.15
CA ALA A 304 -16.50 9.58 -2.37
C ALA A 304 -17.42 10.76 -2.70
N GLY A 305 -16.94 12.00 -2.55
CA GLY A 305 -17.72 13.21 -2.84
C GLY A 305 -16.85 14.41 -3.18
N HIS A 306 -17.49 15.47 -3.65
CA HIS A 306 -16.85 16.77 -3.84
C HIS A 306 -16.68 17.49 -2.49
N PRO A 307 -15.69 18.38 -2.34
CA PRO A 307 -15.63 19.27 -1.19
C PRO A 307 -16.97 20.02 -1.05
N PHE A 308 -17.60 19.92 0.11
CA PHE A 308 -18.81 20.64 0.42
C PHE A 308 -18.74 21.17 1.84
N VAL A 309 -19.34 22.34 2.07
CA VAL A 309 -19.53 22.85 3.43
C VAL A 309 -20.68 22.06 4.06
N PRO A 310 -20.49 21.41 5.22
CA PRO A 310 -21.57 20.68 5.89
C PRO A 310 -22.82 21.56 6.06
N GLY A 311 -23.89 21.22 5.33
CA GLY A 311 -25.17 21.93 5.35
C GLY A 311 -26.23 21.18 6.16
N LYS A 312 -27.51 21.60 6.08
CA LYS A 312 -28.63 20.96 6.81
C LYS A 312 -28.81 19.45 6.53
N LEU A 313 -28.27 18.94 5.44
CA LEU A 313 -28.37 17.55 5.00
C LEU A 313 -27.18 16.67 5.42
N ALA A 314 -26.14 17.23 6.03
CA ALA A 314 -24.94 16.53 6.49
C ALA A 314 -24.81 16.50 8.02
#